data_AF-A0A511V6E9-F1
#
_entry.id   AF-A0A511V6E9-F1
#
_cell.length_a   1.000
_cell.length_b   1.000
_cell.length_c   1.000
_cell.angle_alpha   90.00
_cell.angle_beta   90.00
_cell.angle_gamma   90.00
#
_symmetry.space_group_name_H-M   'P 1'
#
loop_
_entity.id
_entity.type
_entity.pdbx_description
1 polymer ?
#
loop_
_entity_poly.entity_id
_entity_poly.type
_entity_poly.pdbx_seq_one_letter_code
_entity_poly.pdbx_strand_id
1 'polypeptide(L)'
;MRFPIAMADKTIHFRDIFKLSDAQKRKIIDTAPQDTQRGWRNRDTGIKVELEDDQPDHVLNEKNTRTIGKDEITLYDENIVELTKHARERISERIDGSADKNRRPKSESMYKIISLIKESDMVHPEAEWKGHPRLTYTVTYSKEERFDISISFRKRGHKQVVVVTVTDDLQPLKEQIMDKPGMMEQLEAFKLALLKDYEENEE
;
A
#
# COMPACT_ATOMS: atom_id res chain seq x y z
N MET A 1 -12.51 15.37 -6.18
CA MET A 1 -13.76 14.90 -6.80
C MET A 1 -14.50 13.96 -5.84
N ARG A 2 -15.84 13.96 -5.84
CA ARG A 2 -16.65 13.12 -4.95
C ARG A 2 -17.94 12.71 -5.66
N PHE A 3 -18.32 11.44 -5.61
CA PHE A 3 -19.63 10.98 -6.10
C PHE A 3 -20.20 9.86 -5.20
N PRO A 4 -21.53 9.73 -5.07
CA PRO A 4 -22.15 8.70 -4.26
C PRO A 4 -22.12 7.34 -4.97
N ILE A 5 -21.96 6.26 -4.20
CA ILE A 5 -22.12 4.87 -4.64
C ILE A 5 -23.14 4.23 -3.70
N ALA A 6 -24.28 3.83 -4.25
CA ALA A 6 -25.27 3.04 -3.53
C ALA A 6 -24.85 1.55 -3.52
N MET A 7 -24.83 0.95 -2.34
CA MET A 7 -24.66 -0.49 -2.11
C MET A 7 -25.93 -1.03 -1.45
N ALA A 8 -26.03 -2.35 -1.30
CA ALA A 8 -27.23 -2.99 -0.75
C ALA A 8 -27.61 -2.50 0.66
N ASP A 9 -26.62 -2.14 1.50
CA ASP A 9 -26.82 -1.74 2.90
C ASP A 9 -26.71 -0.23 3.15
N LYS A 10 -26.06 0.53 2.26
CA LYS A 10 -25.82 1.98 2.45
C LYS A 10 -25.27 2.67 1.21
N THR A 11 -25.22 4.00 1.28
CA THR A 11 -24.49 4.83 0.32
C THR A 11 -23.14 5.26 0.89
N ILE A 12 -22.06 5.11 0.10
CA ILE A 12 -20.76 5.71 0.41
C ILE A 12 -20.44 6.82 -0.58
N HIS A 13 -19.46 7.66 -0.24
CA HIS A 13 -18.97 8.67 -1.16
C HIS A 13 -17.56 8.30 -1.62
N PHE A 14 -17.45 7.99 -2.90
CA PHE A 14 -16.19 7.76 -3.56
C PHE A 14 -15.38 9.05 -3.64
N ARG A 15 -14.08 8.95 -3.38
CA ARG A 15 -13.10 10.03 -3.45
C ARG A 15 -11.71 9.45 -3.67
N ASP A 16 -11.15 9.72 -4.83
CA ASP A 16 -9.79 9.29 -5.19
C ASP A 16 -8.83 10.45 -5.48
N ILE A 17 -7.60 10.10 -5.86
CA ILE A 17 -6.54 11.03 -6.26
C ILE A 17 -6.83 11.73 -7.60
N PHE A 18 -7.55 11.10 -8.53
CA PHE A 18 -7.98 11.70 -9.79
C PHE A 18 -9.48 11.53 -10.05
N LYS A 19 -9.97 12.14 -11.14
CA LYS A 19 -11.34 12.02 -11.62
C LYS A 19 -11.49 10.72 -12.42
N LEU A 20 -12.43 9.87 -12.02
CA LEU A 20 -12.85 8.76 -12.88
C LEU A 20 -13.65 9.28 -14.07
N SER A 21 -13.48 8.65 -15.23
CA SER A 21 -14.36 8.87 -16.38
C SER A 21 -15.75 8.29 -16.14
N ASP A 22 -16.70 8.66 -16.98
CA ASP A 22 -18.09 8.23 -16.77
C ASP A 22 -18.27 6.74 -17.02
N ALA A 23 -17.45 6.13 -17.90
CA ALA A 23 -17.40 4.68 -18.09
C ALA A 23 -16.93 3.96 -16.83
N GLN A 24 -15.81 4.42 -16.23
CA GLN A 24 -15.28 3.87 -14.98
C GLN A 24 -16.28 4.03 -13.81
N LYS A 25 -16.95 5.19 -13.70
CA LYS A 25 -17.99 5.43 -12.68
C LYS A 25 -19.16 4.47 -12.85
N ARG A 26 -19.71 4.33 -14.06
CA ARG A 26 -20.83 3.43 -14.34
C ARG A 26 -20.49 1.99 -13.95
N LYS A 27 -19.30 1.51 -14.32
CA LYS A 27 -18.83 0.16 -13.93
C LYS A 27 -18.95 -0.10 -12.42
N ILE A 28 -18.56 0.88 -11.59
CA ILE A 28 -18.68 0.78 -10.13
C ILE A 28 -20.15 0.92 -9.69
N ILE A 29 -20.87 1.94 -10.17
CA ILE A 29 -22.24 2.26 -9.74
C ILE A 29 -23.23 1.15 -10.10
N ASP A 30 -23.10 0.52 -11.26
CA ASP A 30 -24.03 -0.50 -11.74
C ASP A 30 -23.81 -1.84 -11.02
N THR A 31 -22.59 -2.09 -10.56
CA THR A 31 -22.22 -3.35 -9.89
C THR A 31 -22.32 -3.26 -8.37
N ALA A 32 -22.04 -2.09 -7.77
CA ALA A 32 -22.02 -1.91 -6.32
C ALA A 32 -23.29 -2.37 -5.55
N PRO A 33 -24.53 -2.19 -6.08
CA PRO A 33 -25.76 -2.62 -5.41
C PRO A 33 -25.89 -4.13 -5.22
N GLN A 34 -25.09 -4.94 -5.91
CA GLN A 34 -25.15 -6.41 -5.84
C GLN A 34 -24.68 -6.99 -4.51
N ASP A 35 -24.06 -6.18 -3.64
CA ASP A 35 -23.57 -6.63 -2.34
C ASP A 35 -23.58 -5.49 -1.30
N THR A 36 -23.44 -5.87 -0.04
CA THR A 36 -23.20 -4.94 1.06
C THR A 36 -21.76 -4.43 1.04
N GLN A 37 -21.47 -3.31 1.72
CA GLN A 37 -20.08 -2.85 1.83
C GLN A 37 -19.18 -3.91 2.47
N ARG A 38 -19.68 -4.59 3.50
CA ARG A 38 -18.92 -5.64 4.20
C ARG A 38 -18.64 -6.81 3.26
N GLY A 39 -19.62 -7.22 2.45
CA GLY A 39 -19.46 -8.24 1.44
C GLY A 39 -18.36 -7.87 0.45
N TRP A 40 -18.43 -6.69 -0.16
CA TRP A 40 -17.40 -6.18 -1.07
C TRP A 40 -15.98 -6.16 -0.47
N ARG A 41 -15.84 -5.75 0.79
CA ARG A 41 -14.53 -5.70 1.48
C ARG A 41 -13.94 -7.07 1.76
N ASN A 42 -14.78 -8.09 1.87
CA ASN A 42 -14.38 -9.45 2.22
C ASN A 42 -14.18 -10.35 0.99
N ARG A 43 -14.45 -9.87 -0.23
CA ARG A 43 -14.21 -10.64 -1.45
C ARG A 43 -12.72 -10.77 -1.75
N ASP A 44 -12.35 -11.90 -2.34
CA ASP A 44 -10.99 -12.14 -2.85
C ASP A 44 -10.67 -11.18 -4.01
N THR A 45 -11.67 -10.83 -4.83
CA THR A 45 -11.55 -9.87 -5.93
C THR A 45 -12.67 -8.82 -5.88
N GLY A 46 -12.33 -7.61 -6.30
CA GLY A 46 -13.23 -6.47 -6.42
C GLY A 46 -13.59 -6.18 -7.88
N ILE A 47 -14.23 -5.03 -8.08
CA ILE A 47 -14.49 -4.52 -9.42
C ILE A 47 -13.17 -4.01 -9.99
N LYS A 48 -12.68 -4.65 -11.05
CA LYS A 48 -11.51 -4.16 -11.81
C LYS A 48 -11.91 -2.92 -12.62
N VAL A 49 -11.12 -1.86 -12.53
CA VAL A 49 -11.32 -0.60 -13.24
C VAL A 49 -10.07 -0.37 -14.06
N GLU A 50 -10.21 -0.46 -15.38
CA GLU A 50 -9.13 -0.17 -16.32
C GLU A 50 -8.79 1.32 -16.24
N LEU A 51 -7.51 1.61 -16.08
CA LEU A 51 -6.96 2.95 -15.98
C LEU A 51 -6.78 3.52 -17.39
N GLU A 52 -7.11 4.80 -17.54
CA GLU A 52 -6.84 5.55 -18.77
C GLU A 52 -5.35 5.92 -18.83
N ASP A 53 -4.83 6.20 -20.02
CA ASP A 53 -3.37 6.32 -20.29
C ASP A 53 -2.63 7.29 -19.35
N ASP A 54 -3.27 8.37 -18.88
CA ASP A 54 -2.68 9.38 -17.99
C ASP A 54 -2.78 9.04 -16.49
N GLN A 55 -3.65 8.09 -16.13
CA GLN A 55 -3.96 7.77 -14.73
C GLN A 55 -2.82 7.01 -14.01
N PRO A 56 -2.11 6.04 -14.63
CA PRO A 56 -0.91 5.42 -14.07
C PRO A 56 0.14 6.45 -13.64
N ASP A 57 0.45 7.41 -14.50
CA ASP A 57 1.41 8.47 -14.21
C ASP A 57 0.95 9.34 -13.04
N HIS A 58 -0.36 9.62 -12.96
CA HIS A 58 -0.92 10.35 -11.83
C HIS A 58 -0.77 9.58 -10.51
N VAL A 59 -0.98 8.26 -10.51
CA VAL A 59 -0.76 7.40 -9.34
C VAL A 59 0.70 7.45 -8.88
N LEU A 60 1.65 7.32 -9.81
CA LEU A 60 3.08 7.39 -9.52
C LEU A 60 3.47 8.77 -8.99
N ASN A 61 2.99 9.85 -9.62
CA ASN A 61 3.27 11.21 -9.18
C ASN A 61 2.76 11.47 -7.77
N GLU A 62 1.55 11.01 -7.45
CA GLU A 62 0.98 11.12 -6.11
C GLU A 62 1.79 10.32 -5.08
N LYS A 63 2.19 9.09 -5.40
CA LYS A 63 3.10 8.28 -4.57
C LYS A 63 4.42 9.02 -4.32
N ASN A 64 5.11 9.40 -5.39
CA ASN A 64 6.44 9.99 -5.35
C ASN A 64 6.44 11.33 -4.61
N THR A 65 5.43 12.18 -4.80
CA THR A 65 5.29 13.46 -4.06
C THR A 65 5.25 13.25 -2.54
N ARG A 66 4.75 12.09 -2.07
CA ARG A 66 4.67 11.78 -0.63
C ARG A 66 5.95 11.15 -0.10
N THR A 67 6.64 10.36 -0.93
CA THR A 67 7.81 9.57 -0.54
C THR A 67 9.15 10.24 -0.83
N ILE A 68 9.19 11.25 -1.70
CA ILE A 68 10.44 11.91 -2.12
C ILE A 68 11.13 12.59 -0.94
N GLY A 69 12.46 12.43 -0.87
CA GLY A 69 13.30 13.04 0.15
C GLY A 69 13.13 12.46 1.57
N LYS A 70 12.39 11.37 1.74
CA LYS A 70 12.17 10.71 3.04
C LYS A 70 12.70 9.29 3.04
N ASP A 71 13.28 8.89 4.16
CA ASP A 71 13.64 7.50 4.43
C ASP A 71 12.41 6.70 4.89
N GLU A 72 12.58 5.39 4.97
CA GLU A 72 11.52 4.42 5.24
C GLU A 72 11.01 4.54 6.69
N ILE A 73 11.87 4.95 7.62
CA ILE A 73 11.53 5.21 9.02
C ILE A 73 10.59 6.41 9.09
N THR A 74 10.98 7.55 8.53
CA THR A 74 10.19 8.78 8.50
C THR A 74 8.83 8.52 7.86
N LEU A 75 8.80 7.76 6.76
CA LEU A 75 7.55 7.40 6.09
C LEU A 75 6.61 6.59 6.98
N TYR A 76 7.15 5.70 7.81
CA TYR A 76 6.38 4.88 8.76
C TYR A 76 5.95 5.68 9.99
N ASP A 77 6.88 6.33 10.68
CA ASP A 77 6.66 6.99 11.98
C ASP A 77 5.77 8.22 11.85
N GLU A 78 5.93 9.02 10.78
CA GLU A 78 5.05 10.15 10.51
C GLU A 78 3.69 9.73 9.92
N ASN A 79 3.42 8.42 9.80
CA ASN A 79 2.21 7.86 9.19
C ASN A 79 1.95 8.39 7.77
N ILE A 80 3.00 8.59 6.97
CA ILE A 80 2.88 8.95 5.55
C ILE A 80 2.56 7.68 4.75
N VAL A 81 3.17 6.55 5.12
CA VAL A 81 2.83 5.22 4.65
C VAL A 81 2.25 4.42 5.82
N GLU A 82 0.99 4.02 5.69
CA GLU A 82 0.27 3.25 6.70
C GLU A 82 0.06 1.81 6.21
N LEU A 83 0.64 0.83 6.91
CA LEU A 83 0.41 -0.58 6.66
C LEU A 83 -0.91 -1.02 7.32
N THR A 84 -1.86 -1.51 6.52
CA THR A 84 -3.12 -2.05 7.06
C THR A 84 -2.87 -3.25 7.98
N LYS A 85 -3.87 -3.59 8.83
CA LYS A 85 -3.81 -4.83 9.63
C LYS A 85 -3.52 -6.05 8.74
N HIS A 86 -4.22 -6.15 7.61
CA HIS A 86 -4.03 -7.24 6.66
C HIS A 86 -2.62 -7.25 6.06
N ALA A 87 -2.09 -6.10 5.63
CA ALA A 87 -0.71 -6.02 5.14
C ALA A 87 0.29 -6.51 6.20
N ARG A 88 0.13 -6.09 7.47
CA ARG A 88 1.00 -6.53 8.56
C ARG A 88 0.91 -8.04 8.79
N GLU A 89 -0.29 -8.60 8.80
CA GLU A 89 -0.49 -10.06 8.89
C GLU A 89 0.27 -10.79 7.78
N ARG A 90 0.14 -10.32 6.53
CA ARG A 90 0.84 -10.93 5.37
C ARG A 90 2.35 -10.82 5.44
N ILE A 91 2.88 -9.68 5.88
CA ILE A 91 4.33 -9.49 6.07
C ILE A 91 4.84 -10.46 7.14
N SER A 92 4.14 -10.56 8.28
CA SER A 92 4.50 -11.46 9.38
C SER A 92 4.52 -12.93 8.92
N GLU A 93 3.46 -13.36 8.22
CA GLU A 93 3.34 -14.75 7.73
C GLU A 93 4.40 -15.09 6.68
N ARG A 94 4.56 -14.21 5.68
CA ARG A 94 5.30 -14.57 4.46
C ARG A 94 6.74 -14.13 4.44
N ILE A 95 7.05 -13.01 5.07
CA ILE A 95 8.41 -12.46 5.08
C ILE A 95 9.11 -12.90 6.37
N ASP A 96 8.47 -12.68 7.51
CA ASP A 96 9.08 -13.04 8.80
C ASP A 96 9.00 -14.55 9.08
N GLY A 97 8.17 -15.29 8.33
CA GLY A 97 7.94 -16.73 8.54
C GLY A 97 7.21 -17.03 9.85
N SER A 98 6.46 -16.08 10.40
CA SER A 98 5.72 -16.25 11.66
C SER A 98 4.43 -17.02 11.42
N ALA A 99 4.24 -18.13 12.14
CA ALA A 99 2.96 -18.85 12.15
C ALA A 99 1.85 -18.10 12.92
N ASP A 100 2.23 -17.15 13.79
CA ASP A 100 1.27 -16.32 14.53
C ASP A 100 0.91 -15.08 13.71
N LYS A 101 -0.36 -15.02 13.28
CA LYS A 101 -0.95 -13.91 12.52
C LYS A 101 -1.08 -12.62 13.33
N ASN A 102 -1.13 -12.73 14.66
CA ASN A 102 -1.25 -11.58 15.55
C ASN A 102 0.12 -10.99 15.92
N ARG A 103 1.20 -11.69 15.60
CA ARG A 103 2.56 -11.20 15.82
C ARG A 103 2.81 -9.99 14.93
N ARG A 104 3.27 -8.90 15.55
CA ARG A 104 3.72 -7.71 14.82
C ARG A 104 4.91 -8.08 13.92
N PRO A 105 4.93 -7.65 12.65
CA PRO A 105 6.09 -7.84 11.79
C PRO A 105 7.36 -7.23 12.35
N LYS A 106 8.51 -7.77 11.96
CA LYS A 106 9.81 -7.14 12.18
C LYS A 106 9.83 -5.78 11.48
N SER A 107 10.46 -4.79 12.13
CA SER A 107 10.59 -3.44 11.56
C SER A 107 11.30 -3.44 10.21
N GLU A 108 12.31 -4.29 10.06
CA GLU A 108 13.09 -4.45 8.82
C GLU A 108 12.20 -4.85 7.64
N SER A 109 11.32 -5.83 7.85
CA SER A 109 10.36 -6.29 6.84
C SER A 109 9.35 -5.21 6.48
N MET A 110 8.92 -4.39 7.45
CA MET A 110 8.07 -3.23 7.18
C MET A 110 8.81 -2.17 6.37
N TYR A 111 10.04 -1.82 6.74
CA TYR A 111 10.84 -0.81 6.04
C TYR A 111 11.20 -1.28 4.62
N LYS A 112 11.49 -2.56 4.42
CA LYS A 112 11.72 -3.12 3.08
C LYS A 112 10.51 -2.95 2.17
N ILE A 113 9.30 -3.22 2.67
CA ILE A 113 8.07 -2.97 1.91
C ILE A 113 7.89 -1.48 1.57
N ILE A 114 8.22 -0.59 2.50
CA ILE A 114 8.17 0.86 2.27
C ILE A 114 9.20 1.28 1.22
N SER A 115 10.41 0.72 1.25
CA SER A 115 11.45 0.93 0.23
C SER A 115 10.95 0.52 -1.15
N LEU A 116 10.34 -0.67 -1.26
CA LEU A 116 9.77 -1.14 -2.53
C LEU A 116 8.65 -0.25 -3.05
N ILE A 117 7.80 0.29 -2.16
CA ILE A 117 6.79 1.29 -2.56
C ILE A 117 7.48 2.54 -3.09
N LYS A 118 8.48 3.06 -2.38
CA LYS A 118 9.22 4.26 -2.79
C LYS A 118 9.90 4.06 -4.14
N GLU A 119 10.49 2.89 -4.36
CA GLU A 119 11.23 2.53 -5.59
C GLU A 119 10.33 2.11 -6.76
N SER A 120 9.09 1.67 -6.50
CA SER A 120 8.16 1.26 -7.55
C SER A 120 7.95 2.36 -8.61
N ASP A 121 8.01 1.94 -9.87
CA ASP A 121 8.04 2.80 -11.05
C ASP A 121 6.99 2.42 -12.10
N MET A 122 6.23 1.36 -11.84
CA MET A 122 5.11 0.93 -12.67
C MET A 122 3.82 0.85 -11.88
N VAL A 123 2.70 1.05 -12.57
CA VAL A 123 1.35 0.83 -12.05
C VAL A 123 0.65 -0.16 -12.98
N HIS A 124 -0.03 -1.15 -12.39
CA HIS A 124 -0.83 -2.08 -13.16
C HIS A 124 -1.95 -1.34 -13.93
N PRO A 125 -2.25 -1.71 -15.18
CA PRO A 125 -3.29 -1.04 -15.98
C PRO A 125 -4.70 -1.10 -15.39
N GLU A 126 -4.93 -1.99 -14.43
CA GLU A 126 -6.20 -2.08 -13.71
C GLU A 126 -6.01 -1.73 -12.23
N ALA A 127 -6.91 -0.89 -11.73
CA ALA A 127 -7.15 -0.68 -10.31
C ALA A 127 -8.34 -1.51 -9.82
N GLU A 128 -8.51 -1.65 -8.52
CA GLU A 128 -9.57 -2.45 -7.93
C GLU A 128 -10.40 -1.66 -6.92
N TRP A 129 -11.72 -1.84 -6.99
CA TRP A 129 -12.67 -1.33 -6.00
C TRP A 129 -13.32 -2.47 -5.21
N LYS A 130 -13.16 -2.43 -3.87
CA LYS A 130 -13.72 -3.42 -2.91
C LYS A 130 -14.62 -2.77 -1.85
N GLY A 131 -15.52 -1.89 -2.26
CA GLY A 131 -16.42 -1.20 -1.31
C GLY A 131 -15.75 -0.13 -0.45
N HIS A 132 -14.50 0.22 -0.72
CA HIS A 132 -13.82 1.36 -0.10
C HIS A 132 -14.20 2.67 -0.81
N PRO A 133 -14.07 3.84 -0.17
CA PRO A 133 -14.37 5.11 -0.81
C PRO A 133 -13.29 5.55 -1.82
N ARG A 134 -12.48 4.63 -2.35
CA ARG A 134 -11.33 4.86 -3.25
C ARG A 134 -10.95 3.54 -3.94
N LEU A 135 -10.14 3.64 -4.98
CA LEU A 135 -9.48 2.51 -5.62
C LEU A 135 -8.25 2.07 -4.83
N THR A 136 -7.90 0.81 -5.06
CA THR A 136 -6.62 0.21 -4.73
C THR A 136 -5.87 0.00 -6.04
N TYR A 137 -4.63 0.46 -6.10
CA TYR A 137 -3.74 0.38 -7.24
C TYR A 137 -2.65 -0.63 -6.96
N THR A 138 -2.24 -1.42 -7.95
CA THR A 138 -1.05 -2.26 -7.82
C THR A 138 0.13 -1.52 -8.40
N VAL A 139 1.20 -1.36 -7.62
CA VAL A 139 2.48 -0.81 -8.09
C VAL A 139 3.54 -1.90 -8.10
N THR A 140 4.45 -1.80 -9.06
CA THR A 140 5.51 -2.80 -9.27
C THR A 140 6.86 -2.09 -9.39
N TYR A 141 7.91 -2.73 -8.88
CA TYR A 141 9.30 -2.31 -9.09
C TYR A 141 9.91 -3.12 -10.23
N SER A 142 10.39 -2.48 -11.29
CA SER A 142 10.74 -3.18 -12.53
C SER A 142 12.17 -3.76 -12.59
N LYS A 143 13.08 -3.39 -11.68
CA LYS A 143 14.53 -3.60 -11.89
C LYS A 143 15.08 -4.95 -11.47
N GLU A 144 14.55 -5.59 -10.43
CA GLU A 144 15.19 -6.79 -9.86
C GLU A 144 14.23 -7.99 -9.76
N GLU A 145 12.94 -7.77 -9.51
CA GLU A 145 11.89 -8.79 -9.47
C GLU A 145 10.52 -8.09 -9.40
N ARG A 146 9.49 -8.64 -10.07
CA ARG A 146 8.15 -8.04 -10.07
C ARG A 146 7.47 -8.27 -8.73
N PHE A 147 7.60 -7.30 -7.83
CA PHE A 147 6.83 -7.25 -6.58
C PHE A 147 5.58 -6.40 -6.77
N ASP A 148 4.43 -7.04 -6.69
CA ASP A 148 3.15 -6.34 -6.76
C ASP A 148 2.70 -5.90 -5.37
N ILE A 149 2.63 -4.58 -5.18
CA ILE A 149 2.21 -3.96 -3.93
C ILE A 149 0.92 -3.20 -4.15
N SER A 150 -0.13 -3.56 -3.41
CA SER A 150 -1.39 -2.83 -3.48
C SER A 150 -1.37 -1.58 -2.58
N ILE A 151 -1.56 -0.41 -3.16
CA ILE A 151 -1.61 0.89 -2.47
C ILE A 151 -2.96 1.58 -2.68
N SER A 152 -3.39 2.39 -1.72
CA SER A 152 -4.54 3.29 -1.87
C SER A 152 -4.26 4.61 -1.17
N PHE A 153 -4.89 5.71 -1.61
CA PHE A 153 -4.60 7.03 -1.04
C PHE A 153 -5.72 7.50 -0.11
N ARG A 154 -5.40 7.75 1.16
CA ARG A 154 -6.34 8.22 2.18
C ARG A 154 -6.04 9.66 2.56
N LYS A 155 -7.07 10.51 2.68
CA LYS A 155 -6.92 11.81 3.37
C LYS A 155 -7.10 11.65 4.87
N ARG A 156 -6.16 12.18 5.66
CA ARG A 156 -6.21 12.31 7.12
C ARG A 156 -5.94 13.78 7.47
N GLY A 157 -6.99 14.53 7.73
CA GLY A 157 -6.92 16.01 7.83
C GLY A 157 -6.47 16.62 6.50
N HIS A 158 -5.40 17.42 6.54
CA HIS A 158 -4.79 18.04 5.36
C HIS A 158 -3.76 17.15 4.65
N LYS A 159 -3.35 16.02 5.25
CA LYS A 159 -2.34 15.12 4.70
C LYS A 159 -2.98 13.98 3.90
N GLN A 160 -2.36 13.56 2.80
CA GLN A 160 -2.66 12.30 2.12
C GLN A 160 -1.66 11.23 2.54
N VAL A 161 -2.17 10.05 2.87
CA VAL A 161 -1.46 8.87 3.37
C VAL A 161 -1.54 7.76 2.33
N VAL A 162 -0.43 7.10 2.06
CA VAL A 162 -0.38 5.88 1.24
C VAL A 162 -0.72 4.71 2.15
N VAL A 163 -1.81 4.02 1.87
CA VAL A 163 -2.29 2.88 2.64
C VAL A 163 -1.98 1.61 1.89
N VAL A 164 -1.20 0.72 2.50
CA VAL A 164 -0.70 -0.50 1.87
C VAL A 164 -1.57 -1.68 2.26
N THR A 165 -1.98 -2.44 1.26
CA THR A 165 -2.58 -3.76 1.39
C THR A 165 -1.65 -4.70 0.62
N VAL A 166 -1.33 -5.88 1.14
CA VAL A 166 -0.45 -6.80 0.42
C VAL A 166 -1.25 -8.02 -0.04
N THR A 167 -1.14 -8.34 -1.32
CA THR A 167 -1.81 -9.49 -1.98
C THR A 167 -0.93 -10.75 -1.96
N ASP A 168 -1.40 -11.83 -2.59
CA ASP A 168 -1.08 -13.21 -2.22
C ASP A 168 0.36 -13.73 -2.45
N ASP A 169 1.27 -12.96 -3.05
CA ASP A 169 2.63 -13.44 -3.30
C ASP A 169 3.73 -12.50 -2.77
N LEU A 170 4.31 -12.87 -1.64
CA LEU A 170 5.49 -12.24 -1.02
C LEU A 170 6.67 -13.21 -0.88
N GLN A 171 6.54 -14.43 -1.40
CA GLN A 171 7.59 -15.46 -1.24
C GLN A 171 8.93 -15.03 -1.86
N PRO A 172 8.98 -14.39 -3.05
CA PRO A 172 10.26 -13.95 -3.62
C PRO A 172 10.97 -12.91 -2.74
N LEU A 173 10.21 -12.09 -1.98
CA LEU A 173 10.79 -11.07 -1.12
C LEU A 173 11.48 -11.69 0.10
N LYS A 174 10.92 -12.79 0.62
CA LYS A 174 11.53 -13.55 1.70
C LYS A 174 12.88 -14.11 1.27
N GLU A 175 12.94 -14.68 0.07
CA GLU A 175 14.18 -15.21 -0.51
C GLU A 175 15.23 -14.11 -0.64
N GLN A 176 14.88 -12.93 -1.17
CA GLN A 176 15.81 -11.78 -1.24
C GLN A 176 16.32 -11.30 0.11
N ILE A 177 15.48 -11.29 1.15
CA ILE A 177 15.88 -10.88 2.49
C ILE A 177 16.84 -11.92 3.10
N MET A 178 16.64 -13.20 2.79
CA MET A 178 17.49 -14.29 3.26
C MET A 178 18.82 -14.42 2.49
N ASP A 179 18.84 -14.07 1.19
CA ASP A 179 19.97 -14.32 0.28
C ASP A 179 20.99 -13.16 0.17
N LYS A 180 20.79 -12.02 0.83
CA LYS A 180 21.80 -10.94 0.87
C LYS A 180 22.71 -11.04 2.11
N PRO A 181 23.88 -11.70 2.03
CA PRO A 181 24.86 -11.65 3.12
C PRO A 181 25.30 -10.20 3.35
N GLY A 182 25.20 -9.73 4.60
CA GLY A 182 25.53 -8.35 5.00
C GLY A 182 24.34 -7.40 5.13
N MET A 183 23.13 -7.78 4.69
CA MET A 183 21.95 -6.91 4.88
C MET A 183 21.55 -6.83 6.37
N MET A 184 21.74 -7.92 7.12
CA MET A 184 21.61 -7.93 8.59
C MET A 184 22.65 -7.01 9.27
N GLU A 185 23.89 -6.97 8.78
CA GLU A 185 24.93 -6.11 9.35
C GLU A 185 24.66 -4.62 9.04
N GLN A 186 24.16 -4.29 7.85
CA GLN A 186 23.75 -2.93 7.50
C GLN A 186 22.54 -2.47 8.33
N LEU A 187 21.58 -3.37 8.61
CA LEU A 187 20.42 -3.09 9.45
C LEU A 187 20.78 -2.96 10.93
N GLU A 188 21.69 -3.78 11.45
CA GLU A 188 22.21 -3.62 12.81
C GLU A 188 23.03 -2.34 12.97
N ALA A 189 23.88 -2.00 11.99
CA ALA A 189 24.62 -0.74 11.98
C ALA A 189 23.67 0.47 11.96
N PHE A 190 22.59 0.40 11.18
CA PHE A 190 21.56 1.43 11.13
C PHE A 190 20.78 1.57 12.44
N LYS A 191 20.44 0.44 13.08
CA LYS A 191 19.78 0.41 14.39
C LYS A 191 20.65 0.98 15.50
N LEU A 192 21.96 0.73 15.45
CA LEU A 192 22.94 1.29 16.40
C LEU A 192 23.14 2.79 16.21
N ALA A 193 23.15 3.27 14.97
CA ALA A 193 23.22 4.71 14.68
C ALA A 193 22.01 5.47 15.24
N LEU A 194 20.81 4.92 15.11
CA LEU A 194 19.58 5.52 15.63
C LEU A 194 19.50 5.57 17.15
N LEU A 195 20.07 4.58 17.84
CA LEU A 195 20.11 4.57 19.31
C LEU A 195 21.08 5.65 19.85
N LYS A 196 22.21 5.86 19.17
CA LYS A 196 23.14 6.96 19.50
C LYS A 196 22.51 8.33 19.31
N ASP A 197 21.83 8.55 18.18
CA ASP A 197 21.16 9.83 17.92
C ASP A 197 20.03 10.10 18.93
N TYR A 198 19.42 9.08 19.52
CA TYR A 198 18.40 9.25 20.56
C TYR A 198 19.00 9.63 21.92
N GLU A 199 20.16 9.04 22.27
CA GLU A 199 20.88 9.35 23.51
C GLU A 199 21.54 10.73 23.48
N GLU A 200 21.98 11.21 22.31
CA GLU A 200 22.62 12.54 22.15
C GLU A 200 21.61 13.71 22.09
N ASN A 201 20.31 13.43 21.97
CA ASN A 201 19.25 14.46 21.93
C ASN A 201 18.42 14.55 23.23
N GLU A 202 18.76 13.78 24.27
CA GLU A 202 18.15 13.85 25.62
C GLU A 202 19.04 14.56 26.69
N GLU A 203 20.20 15.11 26.31
CA GLU A 203 21.03 16.02 27.14
C GLU A 203 20.81 17.50 26.79
#